data_AF-A0A7K3IWM5-F1
#
_entry.id   AF-A0A7K3IWM5-F1
#
_cell.length_a   1.000
_cell.length_b   1.000
_cell.length_c   1.000
_cell.angle_alpha   90.00
_cell.angle_beta   90.00
_cell.angle_gamma   90.00
#
_symmetry.space_group_name_H-M   'P 1'
#
loop_
_entity.id
_entity.type
_entity.pdbx_description
1 polymer ?
#
loop_
_entity_poly.entity_id
_entity_poly.type
_entity_poly.pdbx_seq_one_letter_code
_entity_poly.pdbx_strand_id
1 'polypeptide(L)'
;MNRFVCLVVLMLLLYGCNSPDKKSGRLPVAKVGNTILYYDQIPQIFQPGETETDSAATVQNYINRWARKELLLQKAEENLTPEYRDEIARQIEET
;
A
#
# COMPACT_ATOMS: atom_id res chain seq x y z
N MET A 1 -43.74 -13.09 -4.64
CA MET A 1 -42.46 -12.76 -5.31
C MET A 1 -41.93 -11.37 -4.96
N ASN A 2 -42.73 -10.29 -4.99
CA ASN A 2 -42.27 -8.94 -4.63
C ASN A 2 -41.64 -8.79 -3.23
N ARG A 3 -42.16 -9.49 -2.21
CA ARG A 3 -41.61 -9.43 -0.84
C ARG A 3 -40.19 -9.99 -0.72
N PHE A 4 -39.87 -11.04 -1.48
CA PHE A 4 -38.54 -11.63 -1.51
C PHE A 4 -37.55 -10.74 -2.25
N VAL A 5 -37.99 -10.09 -3.33
CA VAL A 5 -37.18 -9.12 -4.07
C VAL A 5 -36.81 -7.93 -3.17
N CYS A 6 -37.76 -7.42 -2.37
CA CYS A 6 -37.47 -6.36 -1.39
C CYS A 6 -36.42 -6.78 -0.35
N LEU A 7 -36.45 -8.03 0.13
CA LEU A 7 -35.47 -8.54 1.10
C LEU A 7 -34.07 -8.65 0.49
N VAL A 8 -33.96 -9.11 -0.77
CA VAL A 8 -32.68 -9.21 -1.47
C VAL A 8 -32.10 -7.82 -1.74
N VAL A 9 -32.92 -6.86 -2.15
CA VAL A 9 -32.51 -5.45 -2.37
C VAL A 9 -32.06 -4.81 -1.05
N LEU A 10 -32.76 -5.08 0.06
CA LEU A 10 -32.36 -4.58 1.38
C LEU A 10 -31.01 -5.15 1.85
N MET A 11 -30.74 -6.43 1.54
CA MET A 11 -29.48 -7.10 1.88
C MET A 11 -28.30 -6.54 1.08
N LEU A 12 -28.52 -6.18 -0.19
CA LEU A 12 -27.51 -5.54 -1.04
C LEU A 12 -27.16 -4.12 -0.58
N LEU A 13 -28.11 -3.39 0.04
CA LEU A 13 -27.86 -2.06 0.61
C LEU A 13 -27.01 -2.08 1.88
N LEU A 14 -26.87 -3.24 2.54
CA LEU A 14 -26.06 -3.39 3.75
C LEU A 14 -24.58 -3.71 3.45
N TYR A 15 -24.22 -3.97 2.19
CA TYR A 15 -22.82 -4.05 1.76
C TYR A 15 -22.22 -2.64 1.62
N GLY A 16 -21.88 -2.04 2.76
CA GLY A 16 -21.17 -0.76 2.84
C GLY A 16 -19.66 -0.91 2.70
N CYS A 17 -19.01 0.13 2.17
CA CYS A 17 -17.58 0.20 1.97
C CYS A 17 -16.83 0.27 3.30
N ASN A 18 -15.88 -0.65 3.53
CA ASN A 18 -15.04 -0.67 4.72
C ASN A 18 -14.05 0.51 4.62
N SER A 19 -14.16 1.49 5.51
CA SER A 19 -13.19 2.60 5.57
C SER A 19 -11.84 2.06 6.05
N PRO A 20 -10.71 2.45 5.43
CA PRO A 20 -9.40 2.00 5.88
C PRO A 20 -9.19 2.38 7.35
N ASP A 21 -8.74 1.40 8.12
CA ASP A 21 -8.53 1.46 9.57
C ASP A 21 -7.76 2.73 9.97
N LYS A 22 -8.46 3.68 10.60
CA LYS A 22 -7.83 4.78 11.37
C LYS A 22 -7.23 4.28 12.70
N LYS A 23 -6.99 2.97 12.85
CA LYS A 23 -6.65 2.34 14.14
C LYS A 23 -5.19 2.52 14.55
N SER A 24 -4.28 2.84 13.64
CA SER A 24 -2.85 2.86 13.96
C SER A 24 -2.32 4.20 14.47
N GLY A 25 -3.06 5.31 14.33
CA GLY A 25 -2.54 6.66 14.62
C GLY A 25 -1.36 7.09 13.72
N ARG A 26 -0.95 6.24 12.77
CA ARG A 26 0.14 6.50 11.84
C ARG A 26 -0.41 7.32 10.67
N LEU A 27 0.37 8.30 10.23
CA LEU A 27 -0.02 9.19 9.13
C LEU A 27 0.28 8.51 7.78
N PRO A 28 -0.73 8.12 6.98
CA PRO A 28 -0.49 7.59 5.64
C PRO A 28 -0.04 8.72 4.71
N VAL A 29 1.00 8.48 3.91
CA VAL A 29 1.59 9.48 2.99
C VAL A 29 1.52 9.04 1.53
N ALA A 30 1.45 7.73 1.26
CA ALA A 30 1.22 7.18 -0.07
C ALA A 30 0.62 5.77 0.00
N LYS A 31 0.00 5.31 -1.09
CA LYS A 31 -0.57 3.96 -1.22
C LYS A 31 -0.36 3.42 -2.63
N VAL A 32 0.07 2.15 -2.74
CA VAL A 32 0.22 1.41 -4.00
C VAL A 32 -0.42 0.04 -3.83
N GLY A 33 -1.50 -0.23 -4.57
CA GLY A 33 -2.29 -1.44 -4.37
C GLY A 33 -2.84 -1.52 -2.94
N ASN A 34 -2.45 -2.56 -2.20
CA ASN A 34 -2.80 -2.73 -0.79
C ASN A 34 -1.71 -2.25 0.18
N THR A 35 -0.54 -1.86 -0.31
CA THR A 35 0.59 -1.41 0.50
C THR A 35 0.48 0.09 0.79
N ILE A 36 0.66 0.47 2.05
CA ILE A 36 0.60 1.86 2.51
C ILE A 36 1.98 2.27 3.03
N LEU A 37 2.49 3.39 2.54
CA LEU A 37 3.64 4.07 3.13
C LEU A 37 3.13 5.02 4.21
N TYR A 38 3.70 4.89 5.41
CA TYR A 38 3.43 5.77 6.54
C TYR A 38 4.58 6.76 6.74
N TYR A 39 4.27 7.93 7.30
CA TYR A 39 5.23 9.01 7.53
C TYR A 39 6.42 8.57 8.39
N ASP A 40 6.16 7.75 9.42
CA ASP A 40 7.18 7.21 10.32
C ASP A 40 8.14 6.20 9.65
N GLN A 41 7.82 5.75 8.43
CA GLN A 41 8.70 4.88 7.63
C GLN A 41 9.61 5.68 6.70
N ILE A 42 9.41 6.99 6.57
CA ILE A 42 10.31 7.84 5.80
C ILE A 42 11.57 8.07 6.64
N PRO A 43 12.75 7.65 6.16
CA PRO A 43 13.99 7.89 6.89
C PRO A 43 14.27 9.40 6.97
N GLN A 44 15.02 9.80 7.99
CA GLN A 44 15.57 11.16 8.09
C GLN A 44 16.55 11.38 6.93
N ILE A 45 16.08 11.99 5.85
CA ILE A 45 16.81 12.21 4.59
C ILE A 45 17.19 13.68 4.37
N PHE A 46 16.98 14.53 5.38
CA PHE A 46 17.24 15.96 5.33
C PHE A 46 18.71 16.27 5.55
N GLN A 47 19.25 17.22 4.78
CA GLN A 47 20.58 17.79 5.02
C GLN A 47 20.51 19.05 5.87
N PRO A 48 21.50 19.32 6.72
CA PRO A 48 21.57 20.56 7.48
C PRO A 48 21.67 21.77 6.52
N GLY A 49 20.78 22.74 6.68
CA GLY A 49 20.74 23.96 5.86
C GLY A 49 19.77 23.92 4.68
N GLU A 50 18.98 22.84 4.51
CA GLU A 50 17.92 22.80 3.51
C GLU A 50 16.81 23.83 3.78
N THR A 51 16.27 24.41 2.71
CA THR A 51 15.06 25.24 2.79
C THR A 51 13.82 24.37 2.94
N GLU A 52 12.72 24.92 3.46
CA GLU A 52 11.45 24.18 3.58
C GLU A 52 10.99 23.57 2.24
N THR A 53 11.16 24.32 1.15
CA THR A 53 10.82 23.88 -0.20
C THR A 53 11.68 22.70 -0.65
N ASP A 54 12.98 22.74 -0.37
CA ASP A 54 13.91 21.68 -0.74
C ASP A 54 13.63 20.42 0.06
N SER A 55 13.36 20.55 1.36
CA SER A 55 12.99 19.42 2.23
C SER A 55 11.67 18.77 1.78
N ALA A 56 10.67 19.56 1.38
CA ALA A 56 9.42 19.04 0.82
C ALA A 56 9.65 18.27 -0.50
N ALA A 57 10.47 18.82 -1.39
CA ALA A 57 10.83 18.16 -2.65
C ALA A 57 11.60 16.85 -2.42
N THR A 58 12.50 16.81 -1.44
CA THR A 58 13.24 15.61 -1.04
C THR A 58 12.31 14.50 -0.56
N VAL A 59 11.34 14.82 0.30
CA VAL A 59 10.32 13.87 0.76
C VAL A 59 9.46 13.37 -0.41
N GLN A 60 9.02 14.27 -1.29
CA GLN A 60 8.24 13.89 -2.46
C GLN A 60 9.02 12.95 -3.39
N ASN A 61 10.31 13.21 -3.59
CA ASN A 61 11.20 12.35 -4.37
C ASN A 61 11.36 10.97 -3.75
N TYR A 62 11.46 10.88 -2.42
CA TYR A 62 11.49 9.60 -1.72
C TYR A 62 10.19 8.81 -1.95
N ILE A 63 9.03 9.45 -1.73
CA ILE A 63 7.71 8.83 -1.94
C ILE A 63 7.58 8.30 -3.37
N ASN A 64 8.00 9.08 -4.37
CA ASN A 64 7.96 8.67 -5.77
C ASN A 64 8.85 7.46 -6.07
N ARG A 65 10.06 7.41 -5.49
CA ARG A 65 10.97 6.27 -5.64
C ARG A 65 10.42 5.02 -4.96
N TRP A 66 9.86 5.17 -3.76
CA TRP A 66 9.20 4.09 -3.04
C TRP A 66 8.04 3.52 -3.86
N ALA A 67 7.15 4.38 -4.36
CA ALA A 67 5.97 3.95 -5.13
C ALA A 67 6.36 3.19 -6.40
N ARG A 68 7.41 3.63 -7.11
CA ARG A 68 7.93 2.92 -8.29
C ARG A 68 8.46 1.53 -7.93
N LYS A 69 9.22 1.42 -6.83
CA LYS A 69 9.73 0.11 -6.37
C LYS A 69 8.59 -0.84 -6.02
N GLU A 70 7.58 -0.33 -5.33
CA GLU A 70 6.40 -1.12 -4.94
C GLU A 70 5.61 -1.61 -6.16
N LEU A 71 5.37 -0.74 -7.14
CA LEU A 71 4.73 -1.12 -8.41
C LEU A 71 5.54 -2.18 -9.17
N LEU A 72 6.88 -2.03 -9.22
CA LEU A 72 7.75 -3.01 -9.86
C LEU A 72 7.73 -4.36 -9.13
N LEU A 73 7.75 -4.35 -7.80
CA LEU A 73 7.65 -5.56 -6.99
C LEU A 73 6.33 -6.29 -7.25
N GLN A 74 5.21 -5.58 -7.15
CA GLN A 74 3.88 -6.17 -7.42
C GLN A 74 3.82 -6.75 -8.84
N LYS A 75 4.39 -6.05 -9.82
CA LYS A 75 4.43 -6.56 -11.20
C LYS A 75 5.32 -7.79 -11.35
N ALA A 76 6.46 -7.84 -10.65
CA ALA A 76 7.33 -8.99 -10.64
C ALA A 76 6.61 -10.21 -10.04
N GLU A 77 5.94 -10.03 -8.89
CA GLU A 77 5.16 -11.07 -8.24
C GLU A 77 4.06 -11.64 -9.16
N GLU A 78 3.28 -10.78 -9.82
CA GLU A 78 2.26 -11.18 -10.80
C GLU A 78 2.81 -12.07 -11.92
N ASN A 79 4.07 -11.85 -12.33
CA ASN A 79 4.69 -12.54 -13.44
C ASN A 79 5.46 -13.82 -13.02
N LEU A 80 5.57 -14.14 -11.74
CA LEU A 80 6.27 -15.35 -11.27
C LEU A 80 5.44 -16.62 -11.48
N THR A 81 6.07 -17.67 -12.01
CA THR A 81 5.48 -19.02 -12.06
C THR A 81 5.45 -19.64 -10.65
N PRO A 82 4.59 -20.63 -10.39
CA PRO A 82 4.53 -21.32 -9.10
C PRO A 82 5.89 -21.87 -8.65
N GLU A 83 6.66 -22.45 -9.56
CA GLU A 83 7.96 -23.05 -9.27
C GLU A 83 8.97 -22.01 -8.77
N TYR A 84 8.99 -20.83 -9.40
CA TYR A 84 9.87 -19.74 -8.96
C TYR A 84 9.43 -19.14 -7.63
N ARG A 85 8.13 -19.09 -7.34
CA ARG A 85 7.62 -18.62 -6.03
C ARG A 85 8.08 -19.55 -4.91
N ASP A 86 7.97 -20.86 -5.12
CA ASP A 86 8.38 -21.86 -4.14
C ASP A 86 9.90 -21.86 -3.89
N GLU A 87 10.68 -21.64 -4.95
CA GLU A 87 12.14 -21.49 -4.87
C GLU A 87 12.53 -20.26 -4.03
N ILE A 88 11.95 -19.09 -4.33
CA ILE A 88 12.23 -17.85 -3.60
C ILE A 88 11.84 -17.99 -2.12
N ALA A 89 10.69 -18.62 -1.83
CA ALA A 89 10.25 -18.85 -0.46
C ALA A 89 11.26 -19.67 0.36
N ARG A 90 11.85 -20.70 -0.26
CA ARG A 90 12.88 -21.53 0.38
C ARG A 90 14.15 -20.75 0.71
N GLN A 91 14.61 -19.92 -0.22
CA GLN A 91 15.83 -19.11 -0.02
C GLN A 91 15.68 -18.08 1.11
N ILE A 92 14.48 -17.54 1.30
CA ILE A 92 14.19 -16.61 2.40
C ILE A 92 14.22 -17.33 3.75
N GLU A 93 13.72 -18.56 3.84
CA GLU A 93 13.70 -19.34 5.09
C GLU A 93 15.10 -19.76 5.56
N GLU A 94 16.06 -19.86 4.64
CA GLU A 94 17.45 -20.19 4.93
C GLU A 94 18.29 -18.99 5.41
N THR A 95 17.75 -17.77 5.41
CA THR A 95 18.49 -16.52 5.75
C THR A 95 18.12 -15.99 7.13
#